data_AF-A0A1D7YK13-F1
#
_entry.id   AF-A0A1D7YK13-F1
#
_cell.length_a   1.000
_cell.length_b   1.000
_cell.length_c   1.000
_cell.angle_alpha   90.00
_cell.angle_beta   90.00
_cell.angle_gamma   90.00
#
_symmetry.space_group_name_H-M   'P 1'
#
loop_
_entity.id
_entity.type
_entity.pdbx_description
1 polymer ?
#
loop_
_entity_poly.entity_id
_entity_poly.type
_entity_poly.pdbx_seq_one_letter_code
_entity_poly.pdbx_strand_id
1 'polypeptide(L)'
;MTTPGEEASVTSQFVRSYVITGGRSLPASDDLALHTLVTLAPERTPPLGAGPEVMAIWKLIAGGYLSVAEVAGHVGLPVGVARLLLTDLSEQGHLLRRAEPPRAQNVDRATLEKVLNGLQSLIG
;
A
#
# COMPACT_ATOMS: atom_id res chain seq x y z
N MET A 1 41.39 27.08 5.58
CA MET A 1 40.97 25.73 6.01
C MET A 1 39.46 25.71 6.08
N THR A 2 38.80 25.31 5.00
CA THR A 2 37.35 25.09 4.95
C THR A 2 37.08 23.69 5.46
N THR A 3 36.30 23.59 6.53
CA THR A 3 35.82 22.33 7.09
C THR A 3 35.03 21.54 6.03
N PRO A 4 35.14 20.20 5.97
CA PRO A 4 34.41 19.42 4.96
C PRO A 4 32.91 19.54 5.23
N GLY A 5 32.17 19.85 4.17
CA GLY A 5 30.72 19.95 4.21
C GLY A 5 30.12 18.66 4.73
N GLU A 6 29.35 18.80 5.80
CA GLU A 6 28.43 17.81 6.33
C GLU A 6 27.52 17.37 5.19
N GLU A 7 27.75 16.16 4.65
CA GLU A 7 26.83 15.53 3.71
C GLU A 7 25.53 15.27 4.46
N ALA A 8 24.63 16.26 4.40
CA ALA A 8 23.29 16.15 4.92
C ALA A 8 22.63 14.97 4.21
N SER A 9 22.51 13.86 4.94
CA SER A 9 21.69 12.72 4.54
C SER A 9 20.30 13.28 4.26
N VAL A 10 19.93 13.35 2.98
CA VAL A 10 18.59 13.76 2.56
C VAL A 10 17.65 12.69 3.10
N THR A 11 17.09 12.95 4.27
CA THR A 11 15.99 12.16 4.79
C THR A 11 14.85 12.27 3.77
N SER A 12 14.17 11.15 3.50
CA SER A 12 13.10 11.04 2.50
C SER A 12 12.00 12.10 2.64
N GLN A 13 11.92 12.76 3.80
CA GLN A 13 11.02 13.86 4.12
C GLN A 13 11.15 15.10 3.21
N PHE A 14 12.25 15.29 2.49
CA PHE A 14 12.45 16.46 1.62
C PHE A 14 12.32 16.20 0.12
N VAL A 15 12.12 14.94 -0.30
CA VAL A 15 11.95 14.62 -1.71
C VAL A 15 10.53 14.98 -2.13
N ARG A 16 10.41 15.91 -3.09
CA ARG A 16 9.10 16.29 -3.62
C ARG A 16 8.48 15.12 -4.37
N SER A 17 7.17 14.96 -4.26
CA SER A 17 6.46 13.83 -4.88
C SER A 17 6.67 13.69 -6.38
N TYR A 18 6.87 14.79 -7.12
CA TYR A 18 7.16 14.74 -8.56
C TYR A 18 8.52 14.12 -8.90
N VAL A 19 9.48 14.13 -7.96
CA VAL A 19 10.76 13.44 -8.12
C VAL A 19 10.56 11.93 -8.00
N ILE A 20 9.74 11.50 -7.04
CA ILE A 20 9.41 10.09 -6.82
C ILE A 20 8.63 9.53 -8.03
N THR A 21 7.68 10.27 -8.57
CA THR A 21 6.87 9.82 -9.71
C THR A 21 7.56 10.02 -11.07
N GLY A 22 8.69 10.74 -11.12
CA GLY A 22 9.35 11.11 -12.37
C GLY A 22 8.48 12.00 -13.27
N GLY A 23 7.59 12.81 -12.68
CA GLY A 23 6.63 13.65 -13.42
C GLY A 23 5.42 12.91 -13.99
N ARG A 24 5.26 11.61 -13.72
CA ARG A 24 4.09 10.84 -14.16
C ARG A 24 2.82 11.31 -13.45
N SER A 25 1.71 11.29 -14.20
CA SER A 25 0.38 11.59 -13.65
C SER A 25 -0.04 10.53 -12.65
N LEU A 26 -0.71 10.96 -11.58
CA LEU A 26 -1.25 10.03 -10.58
C LEU A 26 -2.44 9.26 -11.18
N PRO A 27 -2.55 7.94 -10.93
CA PRO A 27 -3.65 7.12 -11.41
C PRO A 27 -4.99 7.51 -10.77
N ALA A 28 -6.08 7.19 -11.46
CA ALA A 28 -7.42 7.42 -10.97
C ALA A 28 -7.70 6.54 -9.74
N SER A 29 -8.72 6.91 -8.95
CA SER A 29 -9.10 6.12 -7.77
C SER A 29 -9.65 4.73 -8.09
N ASP A 30 -10.11 4.51 -9.32
CA ASP A 30 -10.73 3.26 -9.75
C ASP A 30 -9.70 2.20 -10.16
N ASP A 31 -8.47 2.58 -10.54
CA ASP A 31 -7.42 1.63 -10.93
C ASP A 31 -7.04 0.73 -9.75
N LEU A 32 -6.86 1.37 -8.59
CA LEU A 32 -6.44 0.71 -7.35
C LEU A 32 -7.08 1.39 -6.13
N ALA A 33 -8.27 0.93 -5.78
CA ALA A 33 -9.06 1.44 -4.66
C ALA A 33 -8.31 1.32 -3.32
N LEU A 34 -8.55 2.25 -2.40
CA LEU A 34 -7.81 2.38 -1.14
C LEU A 34 -7.87 1.14 -0.24
N HIS A 35 -9.02 0.47 -0.21
CA HIS A 35 -9.25 -0.76 0.57
C HIS A 35 -8.72 -2.03 -0.12
N THR A 36 -8.18 -1.91 -1.33
CA THR A 36 -7.62 -3.06 -2.04
C THR A 36 -6.45 -3.61 -1.26
N LEU A 37 -6.51 -4.90 -0.90
CA LEU A 37 -5.39 -5.62 -0.29
C LEU A 37 -4.40 -6.09 -1.36
N VAL A 38 -3.12 -5.79 -1.15
CA VAL A 38 -2.00 -6.17 -2.00
C VAL A 38 -0.92 -6.88 -1.18
N THR A 39 -0.21 -7.80 -1.82
CA THR A 39 0.99 -8.47 -1.28
C THR A 39 1.95 -8.81 -2.42
N LEU A 40 3.17 -9.25 -2.11
CA LEU A 40 4.08 -9.76 -3.13
C LEU A 40 3.57 -11.07 -3.73
N ALA A 41 3.73 -11.21 -5.05
CA ALA A 41 3.61 -12.50 -5.70
C ALA A 41 4.75 -13.45 -5.28
N PRO A 42 4.52 -14.77 -5.28
CA PRO A 42 5.54 -15.75 -4.90
C PRO A 42 6.80 -15.63 -5.77
N GLU A 43 7.96 -15.90 -5.16
CA GLU A 43 9.25 -16.04 -5.86
C GLU A 43 9.66 -14.81 -6.70
N ARG A 44 9.18 -13.62 -6.32
CA ARG A 44 9.58 -12.37 -6.96
C ARG A 44 10.78 -11.74 -6.28
N THR A 45 11.60 -11.06 -7.08
CA THR A 45 12.67 -10.17 -6.62
C THR A 45 12.34 -8.72 -6.97
N PRO A 46 12.88 -7.74 -6.22
CA PRO A 46 12.64 -6.33 -6.50
C PRO A 46 13.06 -5.97 -7.93
N PRO A 47 12.38 -5.00 -8.57
CA PRO A 47 12.80 -4.47 -9.85
C PRO A 47 14.26 -3.99 -9.81
N LEU A 48 15.01 -4.26 -10.88
CA LEU A 48 16.38 -3.76 -11.00
C LEU A 48 16.35 -2.22 -10.99
N GLY A 49 17.18 -1.61 -10.14
CA GLY A 49 17.22 -0.15 -9.98
C GLY A 49 16.03 0.44 -9.22
N ALA A 50 15.27 -0.38 -8.48
CA ALA A 50 14.20 0.12 -7.62
C ALA A 50 14.69 1.23 -6.68
N GLY A 51 14.01 2.37 -6.73
CA GLY A 51 14.25 3.49 -5.82
C GLY A 51 13.93 3.14 -4.36
N PRO A 52 14.33 4.01 -3.40
CA PRO A 52 14.15 3.75 -1.98
C PRO A 52 12.67 3.58 -1.58
N GLU A 53 11.75 4.31 -2.23
CA GLU A 53 10.31 4.21 -1.98
C GLU A 53 9.75 2.86 -2.42
N VAL A 54 10.13 2.38 -3.61
CA VAL A 54 9.74 1.06 -4.11
C VAL A 54 10.31 -0.03 -3.21
N MET A 55 11.55 0.12 -2.75
CA MET A 55 12.16 -0.84 -1.82
C MET A 55 11.52 -0.84 -0.44
N ALA A 56 11.08 0.31 0.06
CA ALA A 56 10.35 0.40 1.33
C ALA A 56 8.99 -0.31 1.22
N ILE A 57 8.24 -0.05 0.15
CA ILE A 57 6.99 -0.75 -0.15
C ILE A 57 7.26 -2.26 -0.24
N TRP A 58 8.24 -2.68 -1.05
CA TRP A 58 8.60 -4.08 -1.25
C TRP A 58 8.82 -4.84 0.06
N LYS A 59 9.65 -4.28 0.96
CA LYS A 59 9.94 -4.88 2.27
C LYS A 59 8.70 -4.96 3.15
N LEU A 60 7.86 -3.93 3.11
CA LEU A 60 6.64 -3.86 3.91
C LEU A 60 5.65 -4.97 3.50
N ILE A 61 5.33 -5.06 2.21
CA ILE A 61 4.32 -6.02 1.71
C ILE A 61 4.85 -7.45 1.57
N ALA A 62 6.14 -7.69 1.79
CA ALA A 62 6.69 -9.03 1.94
C ALA A 62 6.17 -9.73 3.22
N GLY A 63 5.70 -8.96 4.21
CA GLY A 63 5.15 -9.50 5.46
C GLY A 63 3.71 -10.00 5.37
N GLY A 64 3.00 -9.75 4.26
CA GLY A 64 1.61 -10.16 4.07
C GLY A 64 0.76 -9.10 3.39
N TYR A 65 -0.56 -9.34 3.37
CA TYR A 65 -1.52 -8.44 2.75
C TYR A 65 -1.69 -7.15 3.54
N LEU A 66 -1.58 -6.02 2.86
CA LEU A 66 -1.94 -4.69 3.36
C LEU A 66 -2.79 -3.95 2.34
N SER A 67 -3.66 -3.07 2.80
CA SER A 67 -4.41 -2.18 1.93
C SER A 67 -3.52 -1.08 1.37
N VAL A 68 -3.90 -0.49 0.23
CA VAL A 68 -3.19 0.65 -0.37
C VAL A 68 -3.07 1.81 0.62
N ALA A 69 -4.12 2.07 1.40
CA ALA A 69 -4.12 3.09 2.43
C ALA A 69 -3.10 2.80 3.53
N GLU A 70 -3.04 1.56 4.01
CA GLU A 70 -2.06 1.13 5.01
C GLU A 70 -0.63 1.23 4.48
N VAL A 71 -0.38 0.77 3.24
CA VAL A 71 0.93 0.89 2.61
C VAL A 71 1.37 2.35 2.59
N ALA A 72 0.53 3.27 2.09
CA ALA A 72 0.83 4.70 2.03
C ALA A 72 1.15 5.28 3.43
N GLY A 73 0.34 4.94 4.43
CA GLY A 73 0.54 5.38 5.81
C GLY A 73 1.84 4.86 6.44
N HIS A 74 2.18 3.59 6.21
CA HIS A 74 3.38 2.96 6.75
C HIS A 74 4.67 3.51 6.13
N VAL A 75 4.68 3.73 4.80
CA VAL A 75 5.87 4.28 4.12
C VAL A 75 5.92 5.81 4.13
N GLY A 76 4.90 6.48 4.68
CA GLY A 76 4.83 7.94 4.78
C GLY A 76 4.68 8.66 3.44
N LEU A 77 4.13 7.98 2.42
CA LEU A 77 3.95 8.55 1.09
C LEU A 77 2.53 9.10 0.90
N PRO A 78 2.33 10.18 0.12
CA PRO A 78 1.01 10.57 -0.33
C PRO A 78 0.33 9.40 -1.04
N VAL A 79 -0.96 9.18 -0.74
CA VAL A 79 -1.75 8.04 -1.25
C VAL A 79 -1.63 7.87 -2.76
N GLY A 80 -1.69 8.96 -3.54
CA GLY A 80 -1.59 8.89 -4.99
C GLY A 80 -0.23 8.39 -5.48
N VAL A 81 0.86 8.74 -4.77
CA VAL A 81 2.22 8.28 -5.08
C VAL A 81 2.35 6.79 -4.76
N ALA A 82 1.92 6.37 -3.57
CA ALA A 82 1.92 4.95 -3.20
C ALA A 82 1.08 4.11 -4.18
N ARG A 83 -0.11 4.61 -4.56
CA ARG A 83 -0.97 3.98 -5.57
C ARG A 83 -0.24 3.83 -6.91
N LEU A 84 0.40 4.88 -7.40
CA LEU A 84 1.17 4.85 -8.64
C LEU A 84 2.26 3.77 -8.62
N LEU A 85 3.06 3.73 -7.55
CA LEU A 85 4.14 2.73 -7.43
C LEU A 85 3.59 1.29 -7.31
N LEU A 86 2.46 1.11 -6.62
CA LEU A 86 1.80 -0.19 -6.52
C LEU A 86 1.19 -0.62 -7.86
N THR A 87 0.63 0.32 -8.63
CA THR A 87 0.16 0.04 -10.00
C THR A 87 1.31 -0.40 -10.88
N ASP A 88 2.45 0.30 -10.87
CA ASP A 88 3.65 -0.10 -11.63
C ASP A 88 4.10 -1.53 -11.29
N LEU A 89 4.18 -1.85 -9.99
CA LEU A 89 4.55 -3.20 -9.53
C LEU A 89 3.51 -4.25 -9.92
N SER A 90 2.23 -3.90 -9.92
CA SER A 90 1.15 -4.78 -10.36
C SER A 90 1.24 -5.07 -11.86
N GLU A 91 1.49 -4.05 -12.70
CA GLU A 91 1.64 -4.20 -14.16
C GLU A 91 2.86 -5.04 -14.52
N GLN A 92 3.92 -4.97 -13.73
CA GLN A 92 5.11 -5.80 -13.85
C GLN A 92 4.92 -7.23 -13.30
N GLY A 93 3.76 -7.54 -12.72
CA GLY A 93 3.44 -8.87 -12.19
C GLY A 93 4.15 -9.20 -10.87
N HIS A 94 4.60 -8.19 -10.13
CA HIS A 94 5.24 -8.34 -8.83
C HIS A 94 4.24 -8.48 -7.67
N LEU A 95 2.99 -8.04 -7.86
CA LEU A 95 1.97 -8.04 -6.81
C LEU A 95 0.87 -9.05 -7.06
N LEU A 96 0.31 -9.56 -5.97
CA LEU A 96 -1.02 -10.15 -5.95
C LEU A 96 -2.01 -9.16 -5.37
N ARG A 97 -3.16 -9.06 -6.03
CA ARG A 97 -4.33 -8.32 -5.55
C ARG A 97 -5.32 -9.31 -4.99
N ARG A 98 -5.81 -9.08 -3.76
CA ARG A 98 -6.95 -9.86 -3.27
C ARG A 98 -8.20 -9.44 -4.05
N ALA A 99 -8.92 -10.42 -4.57
CA ALA A 99 -10.21 -10.17 -5.20
C ALA A 99 -11.14 -9.44 -4.22
N GLU A 100 -11.88 -8.45 -4.74
CA GLU A 100 -12.88 -7.75 -3.94
C GLU A 100 -13.94 -8.77 -3.49
N PRO A 101 -14.30 -8.79 -2.19
CA PRO A 101 -15.36 -9.68 -1.74
C PRO A 101 -16.66 -9.34 -2.49
N PRO A 102 -17.52 -10.34 -2.74
CA PRO A 102 -18.82 -10.07 -3.32
C PRO A 102 -19.56 -9.03 -2.48
N ARG A 103 -20.33 -8.16 -3.15
CA ARG A 103 -21.14 -7.15 -2.45
C ARG A 103 -21.96 -7.82 -1.36
N ALA A 104 -21.91 -7.22 -0.17
CA ALA A 104 -22.71 -7.68 0.96
C ALA A 104 -24.18 -7.70 0.56
N GLN A 105 -24.85 -8.82 0.83
CA GLN A 105 -26.29 -8.90 0.69
C GLN A 105 -26.92 -8.08 1.83
N ASN A 106 -28.06 -7.43 1.56
CA ASN A 106 -28.81 -6.78 2.62
C ASN A 106 -29.36 -7.84 3.57
N VAL A 107 -28.78 -7.93 4.76
CA VAL A 107 -29.25 -8.78 5.86
C VAL A 107 -30.09 -7.92 6.80
N ASP A 108 -31.21 -8.45 7.25
CA ASP A 108 -32.08 -7.72 8.18
C ASP A 108 -31.40 -7.55 9.54
N ARG A 109 -31.71 -6.42 10.17
CA ARG A 109 -31.11 -6.03 11.45
C ARG A 109 -31.31 -7.09 12.54
N ALA A 110 -32.47 -7.74 12.57
CA ALA A 110 -32.79 -8.76 13.57
C ALA A 110 -31.83 -9.96 13.50
N THR A 111 -31.37 -10.33 12.31
CA THR A 111 -30.38 -11.40 12.14
C THR A 111 -28.99 -10.93 12.61
N LEU A 112 -28.59 -9.71 12.29
CA LEU A 112 -27.31 -9.15 12.77
C LEU A 112 -27.26 -9.06 14.30
N GLU A 113 -28.37 -8.68 14.95
CA GLU A 113 -28.49 -8.65 16.41
C GLU A 113 -28.36 -10.03 17.04
N LYS A 114 -28.94 -11.07 16.41
CA LYS A 114 -28.76 -12.46 16.87
C LYS A 114 -27.30 -12.90 16.79
N VAL A 115 -26.60 -12.57 15.70
CA VAL A 115 -25.17 -12.90 15.53
C VAL A 115 -24.34 -12.17 16.58
N LEU A 116 -24.58 -10.87 16.81
CA LEU A 116 -23.87 -10.09 17.82
C LEU A 116 -24.02 -10.69 19.22
N ASN A 117 -25.27 -10.97 19.63
CA ASN A 117 -25.56 -11.58 20.93
C ASN A 117 -24.87 -12.96 21.06
N GLY A 118 -24.90 -13.75 19.99
CA GLY A 118 -24.20 -15.04 19.93
C GLY A 118 -22.70 -14.90 20.11
N LEU A 119 -22.05 -13.99 19.38
CA LEU A 119 -20.61 -13.73 19.50
C LEU A 119 -20.25 -13.24 20.91
N GLN A 120 -21.01 -12.31 21.47
CA GLN A 120 -20.76 -11.81 22.84
C GLN A 120 -20.85 -12.91 23.89
N SER A 121 -21.75 -13.89 23.74
CA SER A 121 -21.87 -15.02 24.68
C SER A 121 -20.72 -16.02 24.63
N LEU A 122 -19.90 -15.99 23.58
CA LEU A 122 -18.73 -16.87 23.42
C LEU A 122 -17.44 -16.24 23.95
N ILE A 123 -17.43 -14.91 24.07
CA ILE A 123 -16.23 -14.12 24.42
C ILE A 123 -16.33 -13.55 25.84
N GLY A 124 -17.54 -13.51 26.42
CA GLY A 124 -17.80 -13.09 27.82
C GLY A 124 -17.99 -14.29 28.74
#